data_AF-A0A9W8JGB5-F1
#
_entry.id   AF-A0A9W8JGB5-F1
#
_cell.length_a   1.000
_cell.length_b   1.000
_cell.length_c   1.000
_cell.angle_alpha   90.00
_cell.angle_beta   90.00
_cell.angle_gamma   90.00
#
_symmetry.space_group_name_H-M   'P 1'
#
loop_
_entity.id
_entity.type
_entity.pdbx_description
1 polymer ?
#
loop_
_entity_poly.entity_id
_entity_poly.type
_entity_poly.pdbx_seq_one_letter_code
_entity_poly.pdbx_strand_id
1 'polypeptide(L)'
;MFPERHSSANNTPLLGGTPNQSVDNNLGGLAPRDGFLEKQTPSKGRKRWLILAIVLGIAIIVFLAIFLPVYFVVIRKSPGSQSPASGGSSDASGTTDAPAPSGTAVPTTTTGGDGSIITLENGTTFIYRNSFGGFWIHDPEDPFNNNARPNDYTPPLNTSWRWGVDRVYGVNLGGWLVLEPFISPEIFQRYPGVEDEFSLAQAMTADTANGGLRQIEEHYQTFITEVDIAEIAGS
;
A
#
# COMPACT_ATOMS: atom_id res chain seq x y z
N MET A 1 -5.64 63.09 -24.24
CA MET A 1 -5.73 64.03 -23.10
C MET A 1 -5.34 63.24 -21.86
N PHE A 2 -4.47 63.80 -21.00
CA PHE A 2 -3.81 63.12 -19.86
C PHE A 2 -2.71 62.10 -20.21
N PRO A 3 -1.65 61.96 -19.37
CA PRO A 3 -0.30 61.94 -19.92
C PRO A 3 0.67 60.85 -19.42
N GLU A 4 1.86 60.94 -20.00
CA GLU A 4 3.12 60.21 -19.86
C GLU A 4 3.72 59.87 -18.47
N ARG A 5 4.54 58.79 -18.46
CA ARG A 5 5.87 58.62 -17.79
C ARG A 5 5.92 58.55 -16.24
N HIS A 6 6.95 57.97 -15.58
CA HIS A 6 8.15 57.22 -16.04
C HIS A 6 8.69 56.27 -14.94
N SER A 7 9.28 55.16 -15.39
CA SER A 7 10.62 54.63 -15.03
C SER A 7 11.21 54.81 -13.60
N SER A 8 11.57 53.69 -12.94
CA SER A 8 12.95 53.13 -12.97
C SER A 8 13.19 52.13 -11.82
N ALA A 9 14.19 51.26 -11.98
CA ALA A 9 14.55 50.19 -11.05
C ALA A 9 15.50 50.63 -9.92
N ASN A 10 15.65 49.80 -8.87
CA ASN A 10 16.98 49.38 -8.41
C ASN A 10 16.98 48.10 -7.57
N ASN A 11 18.12 47.40 -7.60
CA ASN A 11 18.33 46.07 -7.03
C ASN A 11 19.08 46.09 -5.67
N THR A 12 19.13 44.89 -5.07
CA THR A 12 20.20 44.34 -4.19
C THR A 12 20.19 44.69 -2.68
N PRO A 13 20.70 43.76 -1.82
CA PRO A 13 20.39 43.69 -0.39
C PRO A 13 21.46 44.32 0.53
N LEU A 14 21.16 44.39 1.83
CA LEU A 14 22.08 44.82 2.88
C LEU A 14 22.49 43.67 3.80
N LEU A 15 23.78 43.68 4.17
CA LEU A 15 24.48 42.66 4.97
C LEU A 15 25.12 43.32 6.21
N GLY A 16 25.14 42.62 7.34
CA GLY A 16 26.12 42.86 8.43
C GLY A 16 25.71 43.80 9.58
N GLY A 17 26.02 43.40 10.82
CA GLY A 17 25.75 44.20 12.02
C GLY A 17 26.03 43.49 13.36
N THR A 18 27.30 43.28 13.69
CA THR A 18 27.82 42.99 15.05
C THR A 18 29.04 43.90 15.29
N PRO A 19 29.63 44.06 16.51
CA PRO A 19 29.33 43.46 17.81
C PRO A 19 29.18 44.51 18.94
N ASN A 20 29.17 44.09 20.21
CA ASN A 20 29.62 44.95 21.32
C ASN A 20 30.54 44.18 22.28
N GLN A 21 31.51 44.89 22.85
CA GLN A 21 32.58 44.35 23.71
C GLN A 21 32.19 44.41 25.19
N SER A 22 32.76 43.50 25.98
CA SER A 22 33.33 43.86 27.27
C SER A 22 34.69 43.18 27.43
N VAL A 23 35.72 44.00 27.63
CA VAL A 23 37.11 43.58 27.87
C VAL A 23 37.30 43.47 29.37
N ASP A 24 38.01 42.43 29.83
CA ASP A 24 38.92 42.58 30.97
C ASP A 24 40.12 41.64 30.80
N ASN A 25 41.32 42.22 30.84
CA ASN A 25 42.59 41.50 30.78
C ASN A 25 43.20 41.41 32.19
N ASN A 26 43.75 40.26 32.57
CA ASN A 26 45.11 40.28 33.14
C ASN A 26 45.88 38.96 33.07
N LEU A 27 47.21 39.08 33.18
CA LEU A 27 48.21 38.07 32.83
C LEU A 27 48.67 37.21 34.02
N GLY A 28 49.07 35.97 33.71
CA GLY A 28 50.40 35.47 34.12
C GLY A 28 50.48 34.47 35.28
N GLY A 29 51.29 33.41 35.09
CA GLY A 29 51.72 32.49 36.15
C GLY A 29 52.18 31.13 35.62
N LEU A 30 53.39 30.66 35.97
CA LEU A 30 53.96 29.38 35.53
C LEU A 30 53.57 28.19 36.44
N ALA A 31 53.72 26.97 35.91
CA ALA A 31 53.48 25.69 36.60
C ALA A 31 54.55 25.36 37.67
N PRO A 32 54.33 24.32 38.51
CA PRO A 32 54.83 23.00 38.14
C PRO A 32 53.92 21.80 38.49
N ARG A 33 54.40 20.60 38.15
CA ARG A 33 53.79 19.28 38.37
C ARG A 33 53.99 18.79 39.81
N ASP A 34 53.07 17.95 40.29
CA ASP A 34 53.36 16.82 41.21
C ASP A 34 52.28 15.74 41.05
N GLY A 35 52.63 14.46 41.25
CA GLY A 35 51.73 13.32 41.01
C GLY A 35 51.65 12.37 42.21
N PHE A 36 50.44 11.90 42.53
CA PHE A 36 50.22 10.92 43.60
C PHE A 36 49.21 9.83 43.21
N LEU A 37 49.77 8.64 42.97
CA LEU A 37 49.26 7.29 43.24
C LEU A 37 47.74 7.00 43.11
N GLU A 38 47.38 6.31 42.02
CA GLU A 38 46.09 5.63 41.87
C GLU A 38 45.99 4.40 42.79
N LYS A 39 44.85 4.26 43.49
CA LYS A 39 44.51 3.06 44.28
C LYS A 39 43.19 2.46 43.79
N GLN A 40 43.27 1.55 42.84
CA GLN A 40 42.10 0.79 42.39
C GLN A 40 41.57 -0.12 43.51
N THR A 41 40.25 -0.11 43.70
CA THR A 41 39.54 -1.10 44.53
C THR A 41 38.67 -1.98 43.64
N PRO A 42 38.54 -3.29 43.92
CA PRO A 42 37.84 -4.21 43.03
C PRO A 42 36.33 -3.93 43.03
N SER A 43 35.78 -3.59 41.86
CA SER A 43 34.38 -3.22 41.73
C SER A 43 33.44 -4.41 41.97
N LYS A 44 32.44 -4.23 42.84
CA LYS A 44 31.36 -5.22 43.10
C LYS A 44 30.36 -5.37 41.94
N GLY A 45 30.76 -5.05 40.70
CA GLY A 45 29.89 -4.98 39.51
C GLY A 45 29.63 -6.33 38.82
N ARG A 46 30.64 -7.21 38.73
CA ARG A 46 30.54 -8.47 37.94
C ARG A 46 29.42 -9.41 38.39
N LYS A 47 29.11 -9.50 39.70
CA LYS A 47 28.09 -10.43 40.21
C LYS A 47 26.66 -10.04 39.80
N ARG A 48 26.35 -8.75 39.63
CA ARG A 48 25.02 -8.29 39.19
C ARG A 48 24.80 -8.56 37.70
N TRP A 49 25.83 -8.35 36.88
CA TRP A 49 25.81 -8.70 35.45
C TRP A 49 25.65 -10.21 35.21
N LEU A 50 26.28 -11.05 36.02
CA LEU A 50 26.11 -12.51 35.92
C LEU A 50 24.67 -12.94 36.19
N ILE A 51 24.01 -12.36 37.20
CA ILE A 51 22.61 -12.64 37.52
C ILE A 51 21.68 -12.17 36.39
N LEU A 52 21.91 -10.97 35.84
CA LEU A 52 21.16 -10.46 34.69
C LEU A 52 21.29 -11.35 33.45
N ALA A 53 22.50 -11.85 33.16
CA ALA A 53 22.73 -12.78 32.05
C ALA A 53 22.01 -14.12 32.24
N ILE A 54 21.96 -14.65 33.48
CA ILE A 54 21.22 -15.88 33.80
C ILE A 54 19.71 -15.68 33.62
N VAL A 55 19.15 -14.57 34.12
CA VAL A 55 17.73 -14.25 33.97
C VAL A 55 17.34 -14.08 32.49
N LEU A 56 18.18 -13.40 31.70
CA LEU A 56 17.97 -13.26 30.25
C LEU A 56 18.05 -14.61 29.53
N GLY A 57 19.00 -15.48 29.90
CA GLY A 57 19.10 -16.84 29.35
C GLY A 57 17.86 -17.70 29.64
N ILE A 58 17.34 -17.65 30.87
CA ILE A 58 16.10 -18.34 31.24
C ILE A 58 14.90 -17.78 30.45
N ALA A 59 14.80 -16.46 30.31
CA ALA A 59 13.74 -15.83 29.52
C ALA A 59 13.78 -16.26 28.04
N ILE A 60 14.97 -16.36 27.44
CA ILE A 60 15.14 -16.87 26.06
C ILE A 60 14.74 -18.35 25.96
N ILE A 61 15.10 -19.20 26.94
CA ILE A 61 14.71 -20.62 26.94
C ILE A 61 13.19 -20.77 27.05
N VAL A 62 12.53 -20.01 27.93
CA VAL A 62 11.06 -20.03 28.06
C VAL A 62 10.38 -19.51 26.79
N PHE A 63 10.92 -18.44 26.18
CA PHE A 63 10.44 -17.93 24.89
C PHE A 63 10.53 -19.00 23.80
N LEU A 64 11.69 -19.64 23.63
CA LEU A 64 11.88 -20.72 22.65
C LEU A 64 10.95 -21.91 22.93
N ALA A 65 10.76 -22.30 24.19
CA ALA A 65 9.88 -23.40 24.57
C ALA A 65 8.39 -23.14 24.26
N ILE A 66 7.95 -21.87 24.24
CA ILE A 66 6.58 -21.48 23.87
C ILE A 66 6.45 -21.32 22.35
N PHE A 67 7.42 -20.67 21.70
CA PHE A 67 7.31 -20.33 20.28
C PHE A 67 7.64 -21.48 19.32
N LEU A 68 8.53 -22.43 19.66
CA LEU A 68 8.80 -23.59 18.79
C LEU A 68 7.55 -24.46 18.56
N PRO A 69 6.78 -24.88 19.60
CA PRO A 69 5.57 -25.67 19.40
C PRO A 69 4.53 -24.94 18.53
N VAL A 70 4.31 -23.65 18.77
CA VAL A 70 3.37 -22.84 17.98
C VAL A 70 3.82 -22.74 16.52
N TYR A 71 5.12 -22.50 16.29
CA TYR A 71 5.69 -22.47 14.94
C TYR A 71 5.49 -23.80 14.20
N PHE A 72 5.77 -24.94 14.84
CA PHE A 72 5.60 -26.26 14.20
C PHE A 72 4.14 -26.64 13.95
N VAL A 73 3.19 -26.19 14.79
CA VAL A 73 1.75 -26.45 14.61
C VAL A 73 1.13 -25.57 13.51
N VAL A 74 1.61 -24.34 13.34
CA VAL A 74 1.01 -23.37 12.40
C VAL A 74 1.68 -23.35 11.01
N ILE A 75 2.99 -23.58 10.92
CA ILE A 75 3.78 -23.25 9.70
C ILE A 75 4.18 -24.48 8.87
N ARG A 76 3.74 -25.71 9.21
CA ARG A 76 4.08 -26.90 8.39
C ARG A 76 2.93 -27.87 8.12
N LYS A 77 2.11 -27.54 7.12
CA LYS A 77 1.30 -28.52 6.36
C LYS A 77 2.17 -29.11 5.24
N SER A 78 2.11 -30.42 5.05
CA SER A 78 3.14 -31.23 4.38
C SER A 78 3.10 -31.22 2.84
N PRO A 79 4.20 -31.64 2.18
CA PRO A 79 4.16 -32.59 1.06
C PRO A 79 4.51 -34.01 1.57
N GLY A 80 3.80 -35.03 1.09
CA GLY A 80 3.86 -36.41 1.64
C GLY A 80 4.66 -37.41 0.81
N SER A 81 4.54 -38.71 1.13
CA SER A 81 4.65 -39.84 0.18
C SER A 81 4.39 -41.22 0.82
N GLN A 82 3.65 -42.06 0.08
CA GLN A 82 3.66 -43.53 0.00
C GLN A 82 2.97 -44.41 1.09
N SER A 83 2.08 -45.28 0.57
CA SER A 83 1.42 -46.46 1.18
C SER A 83 2.28 -47.75 0.94
N PRO A 84 1.88 -49.01 1.27
CA PRO A 84 0.54 -49.67 1.30
C PRO A 84 0.15 -50.14 2.73
N ALA A 85 -0.83 -51.00 3.04
CA ALA A 85 -1.80 -51.88 2.33
C ALA A 85 -3.04 -52.13 3.26
N SER A 86 -4.07 -52.98 3.06
CA SER A 86 -4.56 -53.88 1.99
C SER A 86 -5.98 -54.40 2.33
N GLY A 87 -6.86 -54.59 1.34
CA GLY A 87 -8.15 -55.32 1.45
C GLY A 87 -9.37 -54.48 1.88
N GLY A 88 -10.61 -54.76 1.42
CA GLY A 88 -11.05 -55.69 0.36
C GLY A 88 -12.59 -55.86 0.31
N SER A 89 -13.18 -55.89 -0.90
CA SER A 89 -14.63 -56.07 -1.22
C SER A 89 -15.61 -55.01 -0.66
N SER A 90 -16.78 -54.71 -1.26
CA SER A 90 -17.63 -55.50 -2.18
C SER A 90 -18.38 -54.65 -3.23
N ASP A 91 -19.02 -55.34 -4.20
CA ASP A 91 -19.74 -54.81 -5.36
C ASP A 91 -21.02 -53.99 -5.07
N ALA A 92 -21.39 -53.09 -6.00
CA ALA A 92 -22.68 -53.10 -6.70
C ALA A 92 -22.75 -52.07 -7.85
N SER A 93 -23.45 -52.40 -8.93
CA SER A 93 -23.59 -51.61 -10.17
C SER A 93 -24.66 -50.51 -10.10
N GLY A 94 -24.44 -49.37 -10.77
CA GLY A 94 -25.47 -48.36 -11.00
C GLY A 94 -25.10 -47.36 -12.11
N THR A 95 -25.74 -47.50 -13.28
CA THR A 95 -25.54 -46.64 -14.46
C THR A 95 -26.37 -45.37 -14.40
N THR A 96 -25.74 -44.21 -14.63
CA THR A 96 -26.32 -43.10 -15.42
C THR A 96 -25.20 -42.21 -15.95
N ASP A 97 -25.10 -42.05 -17.27
CA ASP A 97 -24.28 -41.00 -17.89
C ASP A 97 -24.86 -39.61 -17.59
N ALA A 98 -24.00 -38.69 -17.14
CA ALA A 98 -24.24 -37.25 -17.16
C ALA A 98 -22.91 -36.55 -17.48
N PRO A 99 -22.83 -35.67 -18.50
CA PRO A 99 -21.61 -34.96 -18.81
C PRO A 99 -21.35 -33.89 -17.76
N ALA A 100 -20.49 -34.18 -16.78
CA ALA A 100 -19.99 -33.18 -15.85
C ALA A 100 -19.18 -32.12 -16.64
N PRO A 101 -19.44 -30.82 -16.46
CA PRO A 101 -18.61 -29.79 -17.06
C PRO A 101 -17.21 -29.90 -16.44
N SER A 102 -16.25 -30.37 -17.22
CA SER A 102 -14.84 -30.39 -16.84
C SER A 102 -14.25 -28.97 -16.94
N GLY A 103 -14.79 -28.07 -16.14
CA GLY A 103 -14.13 -26.82 -15.80
C GLY A 103 -12.93 -27.16 -14.93
N THR A 104 -11.76 -27.34 -15.54
CA THR A 104 -10.50 -27.37 -14.81
C THR A 104 -10.34 -25.99 -14.17
N ALA A 105 -10.72 -25.89 -12.89
CA ALA A 105 -10.49 -24.69 -12.10
C ALA A 105 -8.98 -24.43 -12.07
N VAL A 106 -8.53 -23.47 -12.88
CA VAL A 106 -7.19 -22.91 -12.77
C VAL A 106 -7.10 -22.34 -11.35
N PRO A 107 -6.05 -22.64 -10.57
CA PRO A 107 -5.89 -22.06 -9.25
C PRO A 107 -5.57 -20.57 -9.40
N THR A 108 -6.63 -19.75 -9.48
CA THR A 108 -6.52 -18.29 -9.43
C THR A 108 -5.83 -17.92 -8.13
N THR A 109 -4.72 -17.18 -8.24
CA THR A 109 -4.02 -16.67 -7.07
C THR A 109 -4.95 -15.70 -6.35
N THR A 110 -5.25 -15.97 -5.07
CA THR A 110 -6.23 -15.18 -4.32
C THR A 110 -5.61 -13.97 -3.59
N THR A 111 -4.28 -13.82 -3.62
CA THR A 111 -3.58 -12.64 -3.11
C THR A 111 -2.18 -12.52 -3.71
N GLY A 112 -1.71 -11.29 -3.93
CA GLY A 112 -0.39 -11.02 -4.48
C GLY A 112 0.14 -9.62 -4.12
N GLY A 113 1.46 -9.48 -4.11
CA GLY A 113 2.17 -8.20 -3.96
C GLY A 113 2.89 -7.80 -5.24
N ASP A 114 3.92 -6.96 -5.14
CA ASP A 114 4.72 -6.50 -6.29
C ASP A 114 5.20 -7.65 -7.19
N GLY A 115 5.05 -7.47 -8.51
CA GLY A 115 5.44 -8.45 -9.53
C GLY A 115 4.51 -9.66 -9.68
N SER A 116 3.44 -9.77 -8.88
CA SER A 116 2.42 -10.81 -9.08
C SER A 116 1.59 -10.56 -10.34
N ILE A 117 0.98 -11.62 -10.87
CA ILE A 117 0.08 -11.55 -12.02
C ILE A 117 -1.36 -11.55 -11.52
N ILE A 118 -2.14 -10.55 -11.90
CA ILE A 118 -3.60 -10.50 -11.73
C ILE A 118 -4.24 -11.02 -13.02
N THR A 119 -5.29 -11.82 -12.87
CA THR A 119 -6.15 -12.31 -13.97
C THR A 119 -7.52 -11.66 -13.83
N LEU A 120 -7.89 -10.85 -14.84
CA LEU A 120 -9.17 -10.15 -14.92
C LEU A 120 -10.31 -11.11 -15.29
N GLU A 121 -11.55 -10.72 -15.03
CA GLU A 121 -12.77 -11.51 -15.34
C GLU A 121 -12.85 -11.91 -16.84
N ASN A 122 -12.37 -11.05 -17.73
CA ASN A 122 -12.31 -11.30 -19.18
C ASN A 122 -11.19 -12.29 -19.60
N GLY A 123 -10.44 -12.85 -18.65
CA GLY A 123 -9.34 -13.79 -18.86
C GLY A 123 -8.01 -13.15 -19.31
N THR A 124 -7.95 -11.82 -19.45
CA THR A 124 -6.68 -11.11 -19.68
C THR A 124 -5.90 -10.95 -18.38
N THR A 125 -4.58 -10.73 -18.48
CA THR A 125 -3.69 -10.69 -17.32
C THR A 125 -2.76 -9.50 -17.36
N PHE A 126 -2.46 -8.90 -16.21
CA PHE A 126 -1.44 -7.86 -16.07
C PHE A 126 -0.55 -8.11 -14.85
N ILE A 127 0.62 -7.47 -14.83
CA ILE A 127 1.55 -7.55 -13.70
C ILE A 127 1.22 -6.41 -12.73
N TYR A 128 0.88 -6.76 -11.49
CA TYR A 128 0.73 -5.80 -10.41
C TYR A 128 2.09 -5.19 -10.08
N ARG A 129 2.21 -3.86 -10.15
CA ARG A 129 3.44 -3.11 -9.85
C ARG A 129 3.20 -2.21 -8.67
N ASN A 130 3.85 -2.48 -7.55
CA ASN A 130 3.71 -1.70 -6.33
C ASN A 130 4.91 -1.90 -5.39
N SER A 131 5.92 -1.06 -5.53
CA SER A 131 7.12 -1.09 -4.68
C SER A 131 6.90 -0.60 -3.24
N PHE A 132 5.69 -0.23 -2.85
CA PHE A 132 5.37 0.39 -1.55
C PHE A 132 4.84 -0.59 -0.48
N GLY A 133 4.95 -1.90 -0.71
CA GLY A 133 4.52 -2.94 0.24
C GLY A 133 3.00 -3.21 0.23
N GLY A 134 2.31 -2.73 -0.81
CA GLY A 134 0.91 -3.03 -1.05
C GLY A 134 0.69 -4.45 -1.55
N PHE A 135 -0.51 -4.98 -1.31
CA PHE A 135 -0.95 -6.28 -1.80
C PHE A 135 -2.46 -6.29 -2.03
N TRP A 136 -2.88 -7.03 -3.04
CA TRP A 136 -4.27 -7.25 -3.40
C TRP A 136 -4.79 -8.58 -2.85
N ILE A 137 -6.12 -8.70 -2.75
CA ILE A 137 -6.83 -9.94 -2.44
C ILE A 137 -8.00 -10.06 -3.43
N HIS A 138 -8.17 -11.26 -3.98
CA HIS A 138 -9.31 -11.66 -4.78
C HIS A 138 -9.67 -13.10 -4.36
N ASP A 139 -10.48 -13.24 -3.31
CA ASP A 139 -10.93 -14.53 -2.78
C ASP A 139 -12.41 -14.75 -3.15
N PRO A 140 -12.75 -15.67 -4.06
CA PRO A 140 -14.14 -15.95 -4.43
C PRO A 140 -15.00 -16.50 -3.27
N GLU A 141 -14.38 -17.11 -2.26
CA GLU A 141 -15.09 -17.66 -1.09
C GLU A 141 -15.27 -16.60 0.02
N ASP A 142 -14.47 -15.54 0.02
CA ASP A 142 -14.59 -14.36 0.89
C ASP A 142 -14.44 -13.04 0.09
N PRO A 143 -15.43 -12.66 -0.73
CA PRO A 143 -15.38 -11.45 -1.54
C PRO A 143 -15.43 -10.15 -0.71
N PHE A 144 -15.63 -10.23 0.61
CA PHE A 144 -15.64 -9.10 1.53
C PHE A 144 -14.35 -9.00 2.37
N ASN A 145 -13.28 -9.69 1.94
CA ASN A 145 -11.98 -9.71 2.60
C ASN A 145 -11.28 -8.34 2.55
N ASN A 146 -11.49 -7.56 3.61
CA ASN A 146 -10.99 -6.19 3.76
C ASN A 146 -9.53 -6.10 4.24
N ASN A 147 -8.72 -7.16 4.07
CA ASN A 147 -7.33 -7.20 4.56
C ASN A 147 -6.31 -6.59 3.58
N ALA A 148 -6.68 -6.37 2.31
CA ALA A 148 -5.81 -5.76 1.30
C ALA A 148 -5.41 -4.30 1.67
N ARG A 149 -4.27 -3.84 1.15
CA ARG A 149 -3.81 -2.46 1.36
C ARG A 149 -2.96 -1.96 0.17
N PRO A 150 -3.01 -0.66 -0.16
CA PRO A 150 -2.23 -0.11 -1.27
C PRO A 150 -0.74 0.08 -0.94
N ASN A 151 -0.33 0.12 0.33
CA ASN A 151 1.07 0.28 0.74
C ASN A 151 1.23 -0.02 2.25
N ASP A 152 2.47 -0.06 2.74
CA ASP A 152 2.80 -0.34 4.15
C ASP A 152 2.33 0.73 5.15
N TYR A 153 2.08 1.96 4.72
CA TYR A 153 1.73 3.10 5.58
C TYR A 153 0.24 3.47 5.59
N THR A 154 -0.57 2.83 4.74
CA THR A 154 -2.03 2.93 4.74
C THR A 154 -2.63 1.72 5.50
N PRO A 155 -3.47 1.93 6.53
CA PRO A 155 -4.13 0.83 7.22
C PRO A 155 -5.12 0.11 6.28
N PRO A 156 -5.21 -1.23 6.34
CA PRO A 156 -6.23 -2.00 5.62
C PRO A 156 -7.65 -1.71 6.14
N LEU A 157 -8.65 -1.93 5.28
CA LEU A 157 -10.07 -1.58 5.54
C LEU A 157 -10.70 -2.34 6.72
N ASN A 158 -10.13 -3.47 7.13
CA ASN A 158 -10.53 -4.21 8.32
C ASN A 158 -10.13 -3.54 9.65
N THR A 159 -9.40 -2.41 9.61
CA THR A 159 -8.96 -1.66 10.80
C THR A 159 -9.54 -0.25 10.85
N SER A 160 -9.58 0.34 12.05
CA SER A 160 -10.12 1.70 12.24
C SER A 160 -9.16 2.79 11.80
N TRP A 161 -9.64 3.70 10.94
CA TRP A 161 -8.90 4.90 10.52
C TRP A 161 -8.70 5.90 11.67
N ARG A 162 -7.47 6.41 11.85
CA ARG A 162 -7.12 7.38 12.89
C ARG A 162 -6.97 8.78 12.31
N TRP A 163 -8.07 9.54 12.36
CA TRP A 163 -8.10 10.94 11.94
C TRP A 163 -6.97 11.78 12.56
N GLY A 164 -6.25 12.54 11.72
CA GLY A 164 -5.12 13.37 12.12
C GLY A 164 -3.78 12.63 12.31
N VAL A 165 -3.78 11.29 12.24
CA VAL A 165 -2.55 10.47 12.26
C VAL A 165 -2.34 9.79 10.92
N ASP A 166 -3.36 9.03 10.47
CA ASP A 166 -3.35 8.38 9.17
C ASP A 166 -3.64 9.42 8.08
N ARG A 167 -2.93 9.31 6.95
CA ARG A 167 -2.94 10.31 5.88
C ARG A 167 -3.52 9.73 4.60
N VAL A 168 -4.44 10.48 3.99
CA VAL A 168 -4.97 10.16 2.67
C VAL A 168 -4.00 10.69 1.62
N TYR A 169 -3.48 9.80 0.79
CA TYR A 169 -2.84 10.10 -0.49
C TYR A 169 -3.67 9.39 -1.54
N GLY A 170 -4.29 10.14 -2.46
CA GLY A 170 -5.25 9.58 -3.41
C GLY A 170 -5.70 10.59 -4.44
N VAL A 171 -6.47 10.10 -5.40
CA VAL A 171 -6.98 10.84 -6.57
C VAL A 171 -8.51 10.77 -6.61
N ASN A 172 -9.13 11.70 -7.33
CA ASN A 172 -10.56 11.61 -7.65
C ASN A 172 -10.74 10.89 -8.99
N LEU A 173 -11.70 9.97 -9.06
CA LEU A 173 -12.12 9.33 -10.31
C LEU A 173 -13.19 10.21 -11.01
N GLY A 174 -12.83 11.48 -11.24
CA GLY A 174 -13.70 12.48 -11.88
C GLY A 174 -13.99 12.13 -13.34
N GLY A 175 -15.16 12.53 -13.85
CA GLY A 175 -15.60 12.15 -15.19
C GLY A 175 -16.07 10.69 -15.36
N TRP A 176 -15.93 9.81 -14.34
CA TRP A 176 -16.30 8.39 -14.47
C TRP A 176 -17.81 8.15 -14.35
N LEU A 177 -18.37 8.31 -13.14
CA LEU A 177 -19.80 8.08 -12.84
C LEU A 177 -20.66 9.35 -12.92
N VAL A 178 -20.03 10.50 -13.13
CA VAL A 178 -20.66 11.79 -13.45
C VAL A 178 -19.81 12.39 -14.55
N LEU A 179 -20.42 12.71 -15.69
CA LEU A 179 -19.70 13.07 -16.91
C LEU A 179 -19.44 14.58 -16.98
N GLU A 180 -18.19 14.96 -17.19
CA GLU A 180 -17.73 16.36 -17.21
C GLU A 180 -17.18 16.73 -18.60
N PRO A 181 -17.66 17.79 -19.27
CA PRO A 181 -17.28 18.12 -20.65
C PRO A 181 -15.79 18.34 -20.90
N PHE A 182 -15.03 18.74 -19.88
CA PHE A 182 -13.59 18.97 -19.99
C PHE A 182 -12.73 17.73 -19.65
N ILE A 183 -13.32 16.72 -19.00
CA ILE A 183 -12.65 15.44 -18.70
C ILE A 183 -12.92 14.44 -19.82
N SER A 184 -14.17 14.35 -20.28
CA SER A 184 -14.64 13.37 -21.27
C SER A 184 -15.16 14.07 -22.55
N PRO A 185 -14.38 14.94 -23.22
CA PRO A 185 -14.89 15.83 -24.26
C PRO A 185 -15.47 15.13 -25.49
N GLU A 186 -15.00 13.92 -25.82
CA GLU A 186 -15.44 13.19 -27.02
C GLU A 186 -16.95 12.93 -27.06
N ILE A 187 -17.52 12.51 -25.92
CA ILE A 187 -18.94 12.14 -25.83
C ILE A 187 -19.86 13.37 -25.95
N PHE A 188 -19.41 14.52 -25.44
CA PHE A 188 -20.11 15.81 -25.56
C PHE A 188 -19.99 16.41 -26.97
N GLN A 189 -18.83 16.27 -27.63
CA GLN A 189 -18.61 16.78 -28.99
C GLN A 189 -19.55 16.15 -30.03
N ARG A 190 -20.07 14.95 -29.78
CA ARG A 190 -21.07 14.30 -30.62
C ARG A 190 -22.45 15.00 -30.58
N TYR A 191 -22.72 15.78 -29.54
CA TYR A 191 -24.00 16.48 -29.31
C TYR A 191 -23.79 18.00 -29.11
N PRO A 192 -23.63 18.77 -30.21
CA PRO A 192 -23.38 20.21 -30.12
C PRO A 192 -24.47 20.97 -29.35
N GLY A 193 -24.06 21.80 -28.38
CA GLY A 193 -24.95 22.58 -27.53
C GLY A 193 -25.38 21.90 -26.22
N VAL A 194 -24.87 20.70 -25.94
CA VAL A 194 -24.96 20.05 -24.62
C VAL A 194 -23.88 20.62 -23.69
N GLU A 195 -24.26 21.00 -22.47
CA GLU A 195 -23.36 21.58 -21.47
C GLU A 195 -23.17 20.70 -20.22
N ASP A 196 -24.09 19.75 -19.96
CA ASP A 196 -24.10 18.89 -18.78
C ASP A 196 -24.58 17.46 -19.10
N GLU A 197 -24.39 16.54 -18.15
CA GLU A 197 -24.80 15.13 -18.32
C GLU A 197 -26.33 14.96 -18.50
N PHE A 198 -27.14 15.86 -17.93
CA PHE A 198 -28.60 15.79 -18.04
C PHE A 198 -29.06 16.08 -19.48
N SER A 199 -28.56 17.16 -20.08
CA SER A 199 -28.78 17.50 -21.49
C SER A 199 -28.12 16.49 -22.43
N LEU A 200 -26.99 15.88 -22.04
CA LEU A 200 -26.36 14.79 -22.77
C LEU A 200 -27.26 13.55 -22.84
N ALA A 201 -27.78 13.11 -21.69
CA ALA A 201 -28.67 11.96 -21.60
C ALA A 201 -29.99 12.19 -22.38
N GLN A 202 -30.51 13.42 -22.38
CA GLN A 202 -31.66 13.79 -23.23
C GLN A 202 -31.34 13.68 -24.72
N ALA A 203 -30.19 14.23 -25.16
CA ALA A 203 -29.77 14.16 -26.56
C ALA A 203 -29.54 12.71 -27.02
N MET A 204 -28.87 11.90 -26.21
CA MET A 204 -28.68 10.46 -26.45
C MET A 204 -30.00 9.69 -26.49
N THR A 205 -30.96 10.00 -25.61
CA THR A 205 -32.27 9.33 -25.60
C THR A 205 -33.06 9.64 -26.87
N ALA A 206 -32.89 10.82 -27.46
CA ALA A 206 -33.44 11.16 -28.77
C ALA A 206 -32.68 10.51 -29.94
N ASP A 207 -31.39 10.18 -29.74
CA ASP A 207 -30.48 9.65 -30.75
C ASP A 207 -30.20 8.15 -30.59
N THR A 208 -31.27 7.35 -30.57
CA THR A 208 -31.17 5.88 -30.50
C THR A 208 -30.47 5.26 -31.71
N ALA A 209 -30.45 5.94 -32.86
CA ALA A 209 -29.84 5.46 -34.09
C ALA A 209 -28.30 5.39 -34.01
N ASN A 210 -27.64 6.30 -33.28
CA ASN A 210 -26.19 6.32 -33.11
C ASN A 210 -25.72 5.73 -31.75
N GLY A 211 -26.57 4.89 -31.13
CA GLY A 211 -26.25 4.11 -29.94
C GLY A 211 -26.96 4.56 -28.66
N GLY A 212 -27.50 5.78 -28.62
CA GLY A 212 -28.20 6.34 -27.47
C GLY A 212 -27.43 6.19 -26.15
N LEU A 213 -28.13 5.79 -25.07
CA LEU A 213 -27.55 5.66 -23.73
C LEU A 213 -26.46 4.58 -23.60
N ARG A 214 -26.34 3.64 -24.56
CA ARG A 214 -25.25 2.64 -24.60
C ARG A 214 -23.86 3.29 -24.64
N GLN A 215 -23.76 4.54 -25.11
CA GLN A 215 -22.53 5.32 -25.10
C GLN A 215 -22.01 5.60 -23.68
N ILE A 216 -22.92 5.74 -22.70
CA ILE A 216 -22.57 5.91 -21.28
C ILE A 216 -22.17 4.55 -20.67
N GLU A 217 -22.84 3.46 -21.05
CA GLU A 217 -22.43 2.10 -20.63
C GLU A 217 -21.02 1.75 -21.14
N GLU A 218 -20.71 2.09 -22.40
CA GLU A 218 -19.39 1.94 -23.01
C GLU A 218 -18.34 2.78 -22.27
N HIS A 219 -18.65 4.04 -21.95
CA HIS A 219 -17.80 4.90 -21.11
C HIS A 219 -17.54 4.29 -19.72
N TYR A 220 -18.57 3.82 -19.01
CA TYR A 220 -18.38 3.18 -17.70
C TYR A 220 -17.51 1.94 -17.74
N GLN A 221 -17.57 1.17 -18.84
CA GLN A 221 -16.79 -0.06 -19.04
C GLN A 221 -15.31 0.21 -19.37
N THR A 222 -14.98 1.34 -20.02
CA THR A 222 -13.62 1.60 -20.53
C THR A 222 -12.87 2.75 -19.86
N PHE A 223 -13.55 3.67 -19.15
CA PHE A 223 -12.93 4.90 -18.66
C PHE A 223 -12.05 4.71 -17.42
N ILE A 224 -12.47 3.84 -16.49
CA ILE A 224 -11.65 3.37 -15.37
C ILE A 224 -11.83 1.85 -15.27
N THR A 225 -10.72 1.13 -15.23
CA THR A 225 -10.66 -0.33 -15.13
C THR A 225 -9.91 -0.77 -13.87
N GLU A 226 -9.89 -2.07 -13.59
CA GLU A 226 -9.10 -2.63 -12.47
C GLU A 226 -7.59 -2.35 -12.62
N VAL A 227 -7.10 -2.21 -13.86
CA VAL A 227 -5.70 -1.84 -14.14
C VAL A 227 -5.39 -0.45 -13.60
N ASP A 228 -6.27 0.53 -13.83
CA ASP A 228 -6.11 1.90 -13.32
C ASP A 228 -6.09 1.95 -11.79
N ILE A 229 -6.92 1.13 -11.13
CA ILE A 229 -6.91 1.01 -9.66
C ILE A 229 -5.59 0.40 -9.14
N ALA A 230 -5.04 -0.58 -9.86
CA ALA A 230 -3.75 -1.15 -9.53
C ALA A 230 -2.58 -0.17 -9.76
N GLU A 231 -2.63 0.64 -10.82
CA GLU A 231 -1.65 1.69 -11.10
C GLU A 231 -1.73 2.82 -10.06
N ILE A 232 -2.92 3.23 -9.63
CA ILE A 232 -3.13 4.18 -8.51
C ILE A 232 -2.52 3.65 -7.21
N ALA A 233 -2.64 2.35 -6.93
CA ALA A 233 -2.02 1.74 -5.75
C ALA A 233 -0.48 1.66 -5.85
N GLY A 234 0.07 1.63 -7.06
CA GLY A 234 1.50 1.54 -7.36
C GLY A 234 2.21 2.86 -7.65
N SER A 235 1.54 4.01 -7.45
CA SER A 235 2.03 5.37 -7.77
C SER A 235 2.57 6.15 -6.58
#